data_AF-A0A6C0IL87-F1
#
_entry.id   AF-A0A6C0IL87-F1
#
_cell.length_a   1.000
_cell.length_b   1.000
_cell.length_c   1.000
_cell.angle_alpha   90.00
_cell.angle_beta   90.00
_cell.angle_gamma   90.00
#
_symmetry.space_group_name_H-M   'P 1'
#
loop_
_entity.id
_entity.type
_entity.pdbx_description
1 polymer ?
#
loop_
_entity_poly.entity_id
_entity_poly.type
_entity_poly.pdbx_seq_one_letter_code
_entity_poly.pdbx_strand_id
1 'polypeptide(L)'
;MFDLTNSSRFIQYLVYAILFIIGQSAAMWGLYYTLPFKNLSMWQAYKMAIPFAWLDWIFMTLAINVGHTYNLVTPTQDTFVLIIVQFTLILIINQLYLKQNIFRSDIIAFFMILIGFCISFFHILSKALGIAVHTDTKLTDTKLTDTKLTDTNTKLTNNKLMDTKLTDIKESKVHAFTKIKVHNEINGA
;
A
#
# COMPACT_ATOMS: atom_id res chain seq x y z
N MET A 1 -0.97 -20.75 -8.30
CA MET A 1 -0.75 -19.29 -8.39
C MET A 1 -0.68 -18.94 -9.87
N PHE A 2 -1.33 -17.86 -10.32
CA PHE A 2 -1.38 -17.51 -11.74
C PHE A 2 0.02 -17.13 -12.24
N ASP A 3 0.66 -18.05 -12.96
CA ASP A 3 1.93 -17.77 -13.62
C ASP A 3 1.64 -17.06 -14.95
N LEU A 4 1.88 -15.75 -14.96
CA LEU A 4 1.69 -14.82 -16.05
C LEU A 4 3.04 -14.22 -16.49
N THR A 5 4.15 -14.85 -16.11
CA THR A 5 5.52 -14.38 -16.41
C THR A 5 5.77 -14.25 -17.92
N ASN A 6 5.21 -15.16 -18.72
CA ASN A 6 5.32 -15.14 -20.18
C ASN A 6 4.20 -14.34 -20.88
N SER A 7 3.31 -13.71 -20.12
CA SER A 7 2.18 -12.95 -20.68
C SER A 7 2.53 -11.47 -20.87
N SER A 8 1.83 -10.80 -21.77
CA SER A 8 2.01 -9.36 -21.95
C SER A 8 1.54 -8.59 -20.70
N ARG A 9 2.14 -7.41 -20.46
CA ARG A 9 1.71 -6.52 -19.36
C ARG A 9 0.20 -6.23 -19.40
N PHE A 10 -0.37 -6.11 -20.59
CA PHE A 10 -1.80 -5.92 -20.76
C PHE A 10 -2.62 -7.08 -20.18
N ILE A 11 -2.23 -8.32 -20.43
CA ILE A 11 -2.91 -9.51 -19.88
C ILE A 11 -2.79 -9.53 -18.35
N GLN A 12 -1.64 -9.14 -17.80
CA GLN A 12 -1.44 -9.05 -16.35
C GLN A 12 -2.39 -8.02 -15.72
N TYR A 13 -2.52 -6.82 -16.32
CA TYR A 13 -3.51 -5.82 -15.90
C TYR A 13 -4.94 -6.29 -16.04
N LEU A 14 -5.26 -7.00 -17.13
CA LEU A 14 -6.60 -7.53 -17.39
C LEU A 14 -6.98 -8.56 -16.32
N VAL A 15 -6.11 -9.52 -16.03
CA VAL A 15 -6.34 -10.53 -14.99
C VAL A 15 -6.48 -9.88 -13.62
N TYR A 16 -5.60 -8.93 -13.29
CA TYR A 16 -5.71 -8.13 -12.08
C TYR A 16 -7.07 -7.45 -11.97
N ALA A 17 -7.52 -6.74 -13.02
CA ALA A 17 -8.79 -6.02 -13.03
C ALA A 17 -10.00 -6.95 -12.92
N ILE A 18 -9.97 -8.11 -13.61
CA ILE A 18 -11.04 -9.11 -13.53
C ILE A 18 -11.16 -9.66 -12.11
N LEU A 19 -10.03 -10.04 -11.48
CA LEU A 19 -10.03 -10.52 -10.09
C LEU A 19 -10.59 -9.45 -9.14
N PHE A 20 -10.22 -8.20 -9.36
CA PHE A 20 -10.71 -7.06 -8.59
C PHE A 20 -12.23 -6.89 -8.72
N ILE A 21 -12.75 -6.89 -9.95
CA ILE A 21 -14.18 -6.74 -10.22
C ILE A 21 -14.96 -7.91 -9.63
N ILE A 22 -14.46 -9.14 -9.74
CA ILE A 22 -15.13 -10.33 -9.16
C ILE A 22 -15.21 -10.22 -7.64
N GLY A 23 -14.10 -9.88 -6.96
CA GLY A 23 -14.07 -9.70 -5.51
C GLY A 23 -15.07 -8.64 -5.06
N GLN A 24 -14.96 -7.44 -5.64
CA GLN A 24 -15.86 -6.33 -5.30
C GLN A 24 -17.33 -6.62 -5.61
N SER A 25 -17.60 -7.34 -6.70
CA SER A 25 -18.96 -7.77 -7.04
C SER A 25 -19.51 -8.75 -6.02
N ALA A 26 -18.70 -9.69 -5.53
CA ALA A 26 -19.09 -10.61 -4.47
C ALA A 26 -19.42 -9.87 -3.16
N ALA A 27 -18.54 -8.96 -2.73
CA ALA A 27 -18.76 -8.14 -1.54
C ALA A 27 -20.07 -7.32 -1.65
N MET A 28 -20.28 -6.68 -2.81
CA MET A 28 -21.51 -5.93 -3.07
C MET A 28 -22.73 -6.84 -3.06
N TRP A 29 -22.68 -7.98 -3.72
CA TRP A 29 -23.79 -8.92 -3.73
C TRP A 29 -24.20 -9.37 -2.33
N GLY A 30 -23.23 -9.55 -1.42
CA GLY A 30 -23.52 -9.85 -0.02
C GLY A 30 -24.35 -8.77 0.69
N LEU A 31 -24.09 -7.49 0.40
CA LEU A 31 -24.89 -6.38 0.91
C LEU A 31 -26.32 -6.43 0.36
N TYR A 32 -26.47 -6.57 -0.97
CA TYR A 32 -27.78 -6.55 -1.63
C TYR A 32 -28.62 -7.79 -1.34
N TYR A 33 -28.00 -8.96 -1.15
CA TYR A 33 -28.68 -10.21 -0.84
C TYR A 33 -29.49 -10.13 0.47
N THR A 34 -29.09 -9.26 1.40
CA THR A 34 -29.80 -9.07 2.67
C THR A 34 -30.99 -8.12 2.60
N LEU A 35 -31.11 -7.29 1.55
CA LEU A 35 -32.18 -6.30 1.37
C LEU A 35 -33.63 -6.82 1.31
N PRO A 36 -33.94 -7.98 0.69
CA PRO A 36 -35.33 -8.43 0.59
C PRO A 36 -35.93 -8.88 1.94
N PHE A 37 -35.11 -9.06 2.98
CA PHE A 37 -35.57 -9.55 4.28
C PHE A 37 -35.87 -8.37 5.23
N LYS A 38 -37.17 -8.15 5.50
CA LYS A 38 -37.64 -6.96 6.24
C LYS A 38 -37.35 -6.95 7.75
N ASN A 39 -37.05 -8.10 8.35
CA ASN A 39 -36.88 -8.26 9.80
C ASN A 39 -35.62 -9.09 10.17
N LEU A 40 -34.50 -8.86 9.48
CA LEU A 40 -33.23 -9.50 9.87
C LEU A 40 -32.69 -8.85 11.14
N SER A 41 -32.34 -9.66 12.14
CA SER A 41 -31.45 -9.18 13.20
C SER A 41 -30.04 -8.97 12.63
N MET A 42 -29.26 -8.07 13.23
CA MET A 42 -27.86 -7.81 12.77
C MET A 42 -27.06 -9.10 12.63
N TRP A 43 -27.25 -10.06 13.55
CA TRP A 43 -26.55 -11.34 13.52
C TRP A 43 -26.94 -12.22 12.34
N GLN A 44 -28.21 -12.20 11.93
CA GLN A 44 -28.65 -12.96 10.76
C GLN A 44 -28.15 -12.33 9.46
N ALA A 45 -28.22 -10.99 9.35
CA ALA A 45 -27.66 -10.28 8.21
C ALA A 45 -26.14 -10.51 8.08
N TYR A 46 -25.41 -10.46 9.20
CA TYR A 46 -23.98 -10.75 9.23
C TYR A 46 -23.68 -12.16 8.73
N LYS A 47 -24.36 -13.19 9.26
CA LYS A 47 -24.16 -14.59 8.83
C LYS A 47 -24.45 -14.80 7.34
N MET A 48 -25.43 -14.08 6.78
CA MET A 48 -25.72 -14.12 5.35
C MET A 48 -24.64 -13.42 4.51
N ALA A 49 -23.97 -12.40 5.05
CA ALA A 49 -22.90 -11.67 4.37
C ALA A 49 -21.52 -12.36 4.44
N ILE A 50 -21.21 -13.10 5.51
CA ILE A 50 -19.93 -13.83 5.69
C ILE A 50 -19.47 -14.62 4.46
N PRO A 51 -20.30 -15.48 3.81
CA PRO A 51 -19.83 -16.26 2.66
C PRO A 51 -19.37 -15.38 1.51
N PHE A 52 -20.00 -14.22 1.31
CA PHE A 52 -19.61 -13.24 0.29
C PHE A 52 -18.34 -12.50 0.66
N ALA A 53 -18.15 -12.17 1.93
CA ALA A 53 -16.91 -11.57 2.43
C ALA A 53 -15.71 -12.52 2.30
N TRP A 54 -15.92 -13.82 2.53
CA TRP A 54 -14.87 -14.82 2.33
C TRP A 54 -14.51 -14.97 0.85
N LEU A 55 -15.50 -14.92 -0.04
CA LEU A 55 -15.28 -14.95 -1.48
C LEU A 55 -14.50 -13.71 -1.95
N ASP A 56 -14.92 -12.51 -1.52
CA ASP A 56 -14.19 -11.26 -1.78
C ASP A 56 -12.74 -11.35 -1.30
N TRP A 57 -12.52 -11.80 -0.06
CA TRP A 57 -11.18 -11.95 0.51
C TRP A 57 -10.28 -12.86 -0.34
N ILE A 58 -10.79 -13.98 -0.84
CA ILE A 58 -10.02 -14.88 -1.72
C ILE A 58 -9.63 -14.17 -3.02
N PHE A 59 -10.59 -13.54 -3.71
CA PHE A 59 -10.32 -12.89 -4.99
C PHE A 59 -9.43 -11.65 -4.83
N MET A 60 -9.63 -10.86 -3.77
CA MET A 60 -8.80 -9.70 -3.45
C MET A 60 -7.38 -10.10 -3.09
N THR A 61 -7.19 -11.19 -2.33
CA THR A 61 -5.86 -11.72 -2.03
C THR A 61 -5.13 -12.15 -3.31
N LEU A 62 -5.85 -12.79 -4.24
CA LEU A 62 -5.29 -13.16 -5.54
C LEU A 62 -4.95 -11.93 -6.40
N ALA A 63 -5.85 -10.93 -6.44
CA ALA A 63 -5.65 -9.70 -7.19
C ALA A 63 -4.42 -8.94 -6.67
N ILE A 64 -4.31 -8.74 -5.36
CA ILE A 64 -3.19 -8.07 -4.71
C ILE A 64 -1.89 -8.85 -4.93
N ASN A 65 -1.92 -10.18 -4.84
CA ASN A 65 -0.73 -11.01 -5.09
C ASN A 65 -0.25 -10.87 -6.55
N VAL A 66 -1.16 -10.88 -7.52
CA VAL A 66 -0.82 -10.60 -8.94
C VAL A 66 -0.27 -9.18 -9.08
N GLY A 67 -0.92 -8.19 -8.47
CA GLY A 67 -0.50 -6.78 -8.43
C GLY A 67 0.94 -6.60 -7.97
N HIS A 68 1.29 -7.20 -6.82
CA HIS A 68 2.63 -7.13 -6.25
C HIS A 68 3.66 -7.96 -7.00
N THR A 69 3.31 -9.17 -7.47
CA THR A 69 4.24 -10.06 -8.18
C THR A 69 4.77 -9.42 -9.46
N TYR A 70 3.92 -8.70 -10.19
CA TYR A 70 4.30 -8.04 -11.44
C TYR A 70 4.52 -6.52 -11.31
N ASN A 71 4.50 -5.98 -10.09
CA ASN A 71 4.66 -4.56 -9.77
C ASN A 71 3.78 -3.65 -10.67
N LEU A 72 2.49 -4.00 -10.75
CA LEU A 72 1.52 -3.35 -11.63
C LEU A 72 1.02 -2.02 -11.05
N VAL A 73 0.76 -1.98 -9.75
CA VAL A 73 0.02 -0.89 -9.09
C VAL A 73 0.60 -0.67 -7.69
N THR A 74 0.65 0.59 -7.26
CA THR A 74 1.07 0.96 -5.88
C THR A 74 -0.06 0.70 -4.87
N PRO A 75 0.24 0.50 -3.57
CA PRO A 75 -0.81 0.26 -2.56
C PRO A 75 -1.89 1.37 -2.50
N THR A 76 -1.49 2.62 -2.76
CA THR A 76 -2.41 3.75 -2.83
C THR A 76 -3.32 3.67 -4.06
N GLN A 77 -2.75 3.36 -5.23
CA GLN A 77 -3.53 3.18 -6.45
C GLN A 77 -4.49 1.98 -6.35
N ASP A 78 -4.08 0.88 -5.70
CA ASP A 78 -4.96 -0.27 -5.41
C ASP A 78 -6.19 0.16 -4.60
N THR A 79 -5.97 0.98 -3.57
CA THR A 79 -7.06 1.52 -2.74
C THR A 79 -8.01 2.39 -3.57
N PHE A 80 -7.49 3.23 -4.45
CA PHE A 80 -8.33 4.04 -5.34
C PHE A 80 -9.10 3.19 -6.35
N VAL A 81 -8.47 2.17 -6.94
CA VAL A 81 -9.15 1.21 -7.83
C VAL A 81 -10.30 0.53 -7.07
N LEU A 82 -10.08 0.16 -5.80
CA LEU A 82 -11.13 -0.38 -4.94
C LEU A 82 -12.31 0.56 -4.82
N ILE A 83 -12.06 1.82 -4.44
CA ILE A 83 -13.11 2.82 -4.27
C ILE A 83 -13.87 3.05 -5.59
N ILE A 84 -13.16 3.17 -6.72
CA ILE A 84 -13.76 3.42 -8.03
C ILE A 84 -14.64 2.24 -8.46
N VAL A 85 -14.12 1.01 -8.38
CA VAL A 85 -14.88 -0.20 -8.76
C VAL A 85 -16.09 -0.36 -7.84
N GLN A 86 -15.89 -0.19 -6.53
CA GLN A 86 -16.95 -0.31 -5.53
C GLN A 86 -18.07 0.71 -5.77
N PHE A 87 -17.73 1.97 -6.02
CA PHE A 87 -18.70 3.03 -6.34
C PHE A 87 -19.39 2.80 -7.69
N THR A 88 -18.66 2.33 -8.70
CA THR A 88 -19.25 1.99 -10.01
C THR A 88 -20.28 0.88 -9.87
N LEU A 89 -19.96 -0.19 -9.13
CA LEU A 89 -20.88 -1.28 -8.87
C LEU A 89 -22.12 -0.83 -8.11
N ILE A 90 -21.98 0.08 -7.13
CA ILE A 90 -23.13 0.59 -6.39
C ILE A 90 -24.11 1.35 -7.30
N LEU A 91 -23.60 2.17 -8.22
CA LEU A 91 -24.43 2.87 -9.20
C LEU A 91 -25.15 1.91 -10.14
N ILE A 92 -24.42 0.90 -10.65
CA ILE A 92 -24.97 -0.11 -11.55
C ILE A 92 -26.09 -0.89 -10.85
N ILE A 93 -25.86 -1.35 -9.62
CA ILE A 93 -26.86 -2.15 -8.89
C ILE A 93 -28.06 -1.28 -8.48
N ASN A 94 -27.85 -0.04 -8.06
CA ASN A 94 -28.95 0.88 -7.74
C ASN A 94 -29.87 1.10 -8.95
N GLN A 95 -29.28 1.27 -10.13
CA GLN A 95 -30.05 1.48 -11.36
C GLN A 95 -30.71 0.20 -11.87
N LEU A 96 -29.98 -0.93 -11.92
CA LEU A 96 -30.47 -2.16 -12.53
C LEU A 96 -31.34 -3.00 -11.58
N TYR A 97 -30.92 -3.15 -10.32
CA TYR A 97 -31.58 -4.03 -9.35
C TYR A 97 -32.67 -3.30 -8.57
N LEU A 98 -32.34 -2.15 -7.96
CA LEU A 98 -33.29 -1.36 -7.16
C LEU A 98 -34.17 -0.43 -8.02
N LYS A 99 -33.85 -0.27 -9.31
CA LYS A 99 -34.54 0.67 -10.23
C LYS A 99 -34.64 2.09 -9.69
N GLN A 100 -33.69 2.50 -8.87
CA GLN A 100 -33.61 3.85 -8.34
C GLN A 100 -32.97 4.78 -9.38
N ASN A 101 -33.43 6.03 -9.39
CA ASN A 101 -32.85 7.04 -10.27
C ASN A 101 -31.49 7.47 -9.73
N ILE A 102 -30.47 7.48 -10.59
CA ILE A 102 -29.15 8.02 -10.26
C ILE A 102 -29.27 9.55 -10.22
N PHE A 103 -28.86 10.15 -9.11
CA PHE A 103 -28.87 11.60 -8.98
C PHE A 103 -27.67 12.22 -9.67
N ARG A 104 -27.82 13.47 -10.14
CA ARG A 104 -26.71 14.24 -10.72
C ARG A 104 -25.55 14.42 -9.72
N SER A 105 -25.86 14.48 -8.42
CA SER A 105 -24.87 14.51 -7.35
C SER A 105 -23.94 13.30 -7.37
N ASP A 106 -24.47 12.11 -7.61
CA ASP A 106 -23.72 10.86 -7.54
C ASP A 106 -22.74 10.75 -8.72
N ILE A 107 -23.17 11.24 -9.89
CA ILE A 107 -22.33 11.35 -11.09
C ILE A 107 -21.19 12.34 -10.85
N ILE A 108 -21.48 13.52 -10.28
CA ILE A 108 -20.44 14.52 -9.96
C ILE A 108 -19.45 13.97 -8.92
N ALA A 109 -19.94 13.26 -7.90
CA ALA A 109 -19.09 12.60 -6.91
C ALA A 109 -18.18 11.55 -7.55
N PHE A 110 -18.69 10.74 -8.48
CA PHE A 110 -17.90 9.78 -9.23
C PHE A 110 -16.75 10.46 -10.00
N PHE A 111 -17.04 11.58 -10.69
CA PHE A 111 -16.01 12.34 -11.40
C PHE A 111 -14.96 12.94 -10.46
N MET A 112 -15.35 13.39 -9.26
CA MET A 112 -14.36 13.86 -8.27
C MET A 112 -13.41 12.76 -7.83
N ILE A 113 -13.92 11.54 -7.60
CA ILE A 113 -13.10 10.37 -7.27
C ILE A 113 -12.14 10.05 -8.42
N LEU A 114 -12.62 10.10 -9.67
CA LEU A 114 -11.80 9.85 -10.85
C LEU A 114 -10.66 10.86 -11.00
N ILE A 115 -10.93 12.15 -10.76
CA ILE A 115 -9.90 13.21 -10.74
C ILE A 115 -8.87 12.92 -9.65
N GLY A 116 -9.31 12.56 -8.44
CA GLY A 116 -8.42 12.18 -7.35
C GLY A 116 -7.50 11.00 -7.72
N PHE A 117 -8.06 9.98 -8.39
CA PHE A 117 -7.28 8.87 -8.90
C PHE A 117 -6.26 9.30 -9.95
N CYS A 118 -6.62 10.16 -10.92
CA CYS A 118 -5.68 10.67 -11.91
C CYS A 118 -4.51 11.44 -11.24
N ILE A 119 -4.81 12.28 -10.25
CA ILE A 119 -3.78 13.02 -9.48
C ILE A 119 -2.84 12.04 -8.78
N SER A 120 -3.37 10.96 -8.18
CA SER A 120 -2.58 9.91 -7.54
C SER A 120 -1.78 9.09 -8.55
N PHE A 121 -2.35 8.74 -9.69
CA PHE A 121 -1.75 7.86 -10.68
C PHE A 121 -0.54 8.49 -11.36
N PHE A 122 -0.64 9.79 -11.68
CA PHE A 122 0.45 10.56 -12.25
C PHE A 122 1.43 11.13 -11.21
N HIS A 123 1.23 10.83 -9.92
CA HIS A 123 2.00 11.39 -8.81
C HIS A 123 2.13 12.93 -8.88
N ILE A 124 1.10 13.62 -9.40
CA ILE A 124 1.15 15.06 -9.70
C ILE A 124 1.43 15.87 -8.44
N LEU A 125 0.81 15.47 -7.33
CA LEU A 125 0.96 16.16 -6.06
C LEU A 125 2.39 16.03 -5.50
N SER A 126 3.01 14.86 -5.63
CA SER A 126 4.40 14.65 -5.25
C SER A 126 5.36 15.48 -6.12
N LYS A 127 5.11 15.51 -7.43
CA LYS A 127 5.90 16.31 -8.36
C LYS A 127 5.77 17.82 -8.11
N ALA A 128 4.59 18.29 -7.71
CA ALA A 128 4.34 19.70 -7.39
C ALA A 128 4.96 20.14 -6.05
N LEU A 129 4.98 19.25 -5.05
CA LEU A 129 5.50 19.54 -3.71
C LEU A 129 7.00 19.19 -3.54
N GLY A 130 7.64 18.60 -4.55
CA GLY A 130 9.06 18.22 -4.50
C GLY A 130 9.38 17.08 -3.52
N ILE A 131 8.37 16.37 -3.03
CA ILE A 131 8.54 15.23 -2.12
C ILE A 131 8.74 13.99 -2.98
N ALA A 132 9.90 13.35 -2.90
CA ALA A 132 10.15 12.11 -3.63
C ALA A 132 9.17 11.01 -3.21
N VAL A 133 8.49 10.40 -4.18
CA VAL A 133 7.71 9.18 -3.94
C VAL A 133 8.70 8.06 -3.63
N HIS A 134 8.70 7.56 -2.40
CA HIS A 134 9.38 6.31 -2.09
C HIS A 134 8.62 5.18 -2.78
N THR A 135 9.07 4.79 -3.98
CA THR A 135 8.73 3.49 -4.54
C THR A 135 9.48 2.49 -3.67
N ASP A 136 8.76 1.66 -2.90
CA ASP A 136 9.33 0.56 -2.12
C ASP A 136 9.99 -0.45 -3.09
N THR A 137 11.19 -0.10 -3.53
CA THR A 137 12.10 -1.01 -4.18
C THR A 137 12.62 -1.85 -3.03
N LYS A 138 12.14 -3.10 -2.92
CA LYS A 138 12.77 -4.10 -2.07
C LYS A 138 14.28 -3.98 -2.27
N LEU A 139 14.98 -3.68 -1.18
CA LEU A 139 16.42 -3.82 -1.07
C LEU A 139 16.78 -5.23 -1.53
N THR A 140 17.25 -5.35 -2.77
CA THR A 140 18.09 -6.45 -3.18
C THR A 140 19.44 -6.15 -2.55
N ASP A 141 19.83 -6.96 -1.58
CA ASP A 141 21.10 -6.81 -0.88
C ASP A 141 22.28 -6.71 -1.86
N THR A 142 23.10 -5.69 -1.60
CA THR A 142 24.55 -5.64 -1.82
C THR A 142 25.07 -5.58 -3.27
N LYS A 143 25.40 -4.35 -3.71
CA LYS A 143 26.80 -3.96 -3.90
C LYS A 143 26.97 -2.44 -3.93
N LEU A 144 27.72 -1.96 -2.94
CA LEU A 144 28.41 -0.68 -2.90
C LEU A 144 29.23 -0.50 -4.19
N THR A 145 29.06 0.63 -4.88
CA THR A 145 30.16 1.33 -5.55
C THR A 145 29.83 2.83 -5.58
N ASP A 146 30.42 3.52 -4.61
CA ASP A 146 31.12 4.80 -4.74
C ASP A 146 30.41 5.97 -5.42
N THR A 147 29.80 6.78 -4.55
CA THR A 147 30.06 8.21 -4.37
C THR A 147 30.87 8.91 -5.49
N LYS A 148 30.18 9.69 -6.31
CA LYS A 148 30.69 10.97 -6.82
C LYS A 148 29.66 12.08 -6.56
N LEU A 149 29.65 12.58 -5.33
CA LEU A 149 29.30 13.98 -5.09
C LEU A 149 30.47 14.81 -5.63
N THR A 150 30.19 15.68 -6.59
CA THR A 150 31.15 16.69 -7.02
C THR A 150 30.80 17.98 -6.31
N ASP A 151 31.76 18.45 -5.52
CA ASP A 151 31.75 19.66 -4.72
C ASP A 151 31.49 20.91 -5.56
N THR A 152 30.74 21.87 -5.01
CA THR A 152 31.09 23.29 -5.08
C THR A 152 30.22 24.09 -4.11
N ASN A 153 30.78 24.41 -2.94
CA ASN A 153 30.41 25.62 -2.20
C ASN A 153 31.61 26.14 -1.41
N THR A 154 32.29 27.07 -2.08
CA THR A 154 32.87 28.31 -1.55
C THR A 154 32.90 28.53 -0.03
N LYS A 155 34.13 28.57 0.48
CA LYS A 155 34.72 29.72 1.20
C LYS A 155 34.09 30.11 2.55
N LEU A 156 34.68 29.64 3.65
CA LEU A 156 34.94 30.51 4.80
C LEU A 156 36.22 30.11 5.54
N THR A 157 37.03 31.12 5.80
CA THR A 157 38.42 31.09 6.26
C THR A 157 38.52 31.28 7.77
N ASN A 158 39.66 30.84 8.31
CA ASN A 158 40.35 31.30 9.54
C ASN A 158 39.85 30.78 10.90
N ASN A 159 40.65 29.95 11.59
CA ASN A 159 41.77 30.41 12.44
C ASN A 159 42.51 29.24 13.13
N LYS A 160 43.80 29.16 12.81
CA LYS A 160 44.97 28.86 13.67
C LYS A 160 44.69 28.79 15.19
N LEU A 161 45.00 27.66 15.85
CA LEU A 161 46.12 27.54 16.80
C LEU A 161 46.17 26.16 17.51
N MET A 162 47.38 25.58 17.47
CA MET A 162 48.05 24.69 18.44
C MET A 162 47.68 23.20 18.59
N ASP A 163 48.66 22.42 18.13
CA ASP A 163 49.03 21.08 18.56
C ASP A 163 49.03 20.91 20.08
N THR A 164 48.44 19.82 20.57
CA THR A 164 48.91 19.12 21.77
C THR A 164 48.49 17.65 21.69
N LYS A 165 49.49 16.78 21.53
CA LYS A 165 49.69 15.42 22.10
C LYS A 165 48.46 14.53 22.31
N LEU A 166 48.41 13.39 21.61
CA LEU A 166 49.01 12.10 22.02
C LEU A 166 48.08 11.32 22.96
N THR A 167 47.53 10.24 22.39
CA THR A 167 47.14 8.95 22.99
C THR A 167 46.06 8.90 24.08
N ASP A 168 45.35 7.77 24.09
CA ASP A 168 44.62 7.21 25.24
C ASP A 168 43.17 7.60 25.50
N ILE A 169 42.25 7.36 24.56
CA ILE A 169 40.87 6.95 24.92
C ILE A 169 40.31 5.92 23.92
N LYS A 170 40.99 4.78 23.77
CA LYS A 170 40.42 3.60 23.06
C LYS A 170 40.04 2.44 24.00
N GLU A 171 40.22 2.57 25.31
CA GLU A 171 40.01 1.43 26.22
C GLU A 171 38.85 1.55 27.23
N SER A 172 38.16 2.71 27.33
CA SER A 172 37.16 2.89 28.39
C SER A 172 35.73 2.45 28.07
N LYS A 173 35.43 1.88 26.89
CA LYS A 173 34.07 1.36 26.58
C LYS A 173 33.97 -0.15 26.44
N VAL A 174 35.09 -0.87 26.32
CA VAL A 174 35.09 -2.33 26.20
C VAL A 174 34.88 -3.02 27.57
N HIS A 175 35.21 -2.35 28.67
CA HIS A 175 35.02 -2.92 30.01
C HIS A 175 33.59 -2.81 30.58
N ALA A 176 32.70 -2.03 29.94
CA ALA A 176 31.32 -1.86 30.39
C ALA A 176 30.36 -2.96 29.91
N PHE A 177 30.72 -3.72 28.86
CA PHE A 177 29.85 -4.76 28.30
C PHE A 177 30.10 -6.16 28.86
N THR A 178 31.27 -6.42 29.47
CA THR A 178 31.58 -7.75 30.02
C THR A 178 31.00 -7.95 31.44
N LYS A 179 30.65 -6.87 32.15
CA LYS A 179 30.13 -6.95 33.53
C LYS A 179 28.61 -7.11 33.63
N ILE A 180 27.86 -6.92 32.54
CA ILE A 180 26.39 -7.03 32.52
C ILE A 180 25.92 -8.45 32.15
N LYS A 181 26.75 -9.25 31.47
CA LYS A 181 26.36 -10.62 31.07
C LYS A 181 26.58 -11.69 32.15
N VAL A 182 27.36 -11.41 33.20
CA VAL A 182 27.69 -12.41 34.25
C VAL A 182 26.81 -12.28 35.50
N HIS A 183 26.04 -11.21 35.66
CA HIS A 183 25.18 -11.04 36.84
C HIS A 183 23.72 -11.53 36.65
N ASN A 184 23.33 -11.95 35.43
CA ASN A 184 21.98 -12.45 35.13
C ASN A 184 21.87 -13.97 34.98
N GLU A 185 22.94 -14.73 35.27
CA GLU A 185 22.92 -16.21 35.21
C GLU A 185 23.14 -16.90 36.58
N ILE A 186 23.07 -16.17 37.71
CA ILE A 186 23.28 -16.76 39.06
C ILE A 186 22.14 -16.46 40.05
N ASN A 187 20.99 -15.93 39.61
CA ASN A 187 19.81 -15.72 40.47
C ASN A 187 18.51 -16.18 39.79
N GLY A 188 18.52 -17.40 39.25
CA GLY A 188 17.38 -17.98 38.55
C GLY A 188 17.50 -19.50 38.36
N ALA A 189 17.82 -20.21 39.45
CA ALA A 189 17.62 -21.65 39.61
C ALA A 189 17.47 -21.96 41.10
#